data_AF-A0A6C0KIY4-F1
#
_entry.id   AF-A0A6C0KIY4-F1
#
_cell.length_a   1.000
_cell.length_b   1.000
_cell.length_c   1.000
_cell.angle_alpha   90.00
_cell.angle_beta   90.00
_cell.angle_gamma   90.00
#
_symmetry.space_group_name_H-M   'P 1'
#
loop_
_entity.id
_entity.type
_entity.pdbx_description
1 polymer ?
#
loop_
_entity_poly.entity_id
_entity_poly.type
_entity_poly.pdbx_seq_one_letter_code
_entity_poly.pdbx_strand_id
1 'polypeptide(L)'
;MYLDFFIQYTIAFCTTLFLCVFLLRVPHILTNQSSLINQYYYGHFTTSIPLDYVLVLIYLAISMWIIKMAEIKRQLYKIGIVIGTTCCLTGGFCYYYRQRPMSTEFFSKWFHKAGYMTIVYDVILLVMTYTIIEYLKNNK
;
A
#
# COMPACT_ATOMS: atom_id res chain seq x y z
N MET A 1 -15.43 5.50 18.28
CA MET A 1 -15.33 4.24 17.52
C MET A 1 -14.82 4.46 16.09
N TYR A 2 -15.53 5.16 15.19
CA TYR A 2 -15.02 5.42 13.82
C TYR A 2 -13.89 6.46 13.79
N LEU A 3 -14.02 7.54 14.57
CA LEU A 3 -13.00 8.59 14.67
C LEU A 3 -11.65 8.03 15.15
N ASP A 4 -11.68 7.10 16.11
CA ASP A 4 -10.50 6.41 16.63
C ASP A 4 -9.75 5.63 15.55
N PHE A 5 -10.50 4.93 14.69
CA PHE A 5 -9.91 4.16 13.59
C PHE A 5 -9.24 5.07 12.57
N PHE A 6 -9.90 6.15 12.15
CA PHE A 6 -9.31 7.09 11.18
C PHE A 6 -8.04 7.75 11.73
N ILE A 7 -8.01 8.13 13.01
CA ILE A 7 -6.79 8.68 13.64
C ILE A 7 -5.66 7.62 13.63
N GLN A 8 -5.95 6.39 14.06
CA GLN A 8 -4.97 5.30 14.04
C GLN A 8 -4.47 4.99 12.64
N TYR A 9 -5.37 4.98 11.65
CA TYR A 9 -5.05 4.78 10.25
C TYR A 9 -4.14 5.88 9.72
N THR A 10 -4.48 7.16 9.97
CA THR A 10 -3.65 8.30 9.55
C THR A 10 -2.26 8.23 10.15
N ILE A 11 -2.14 7.95 11.46
CA ILE A 11 -0.84 7.80 12.11
C ILE A 11 -0.06 6.66 11.45
N ALA A 12 -0.67 5.48 11.31
CA ALA A 12 -0.01 4.32 10.72
C ALA A 12 0.42 4.54 9.27
N PHE A 13 -0.42 5.17 8.46
CA PHE A 13 -0.11 5.51 7.07
C PHE A 13 1.05 6.51 7.01
N CYS A 14 0.99 7.61 7.76
CA CYS A 14 2.05 8.62 7.78
C CYS A 14 3.38 8.02 8.25
N THR A 15 3.38 7.22 9.31
CA THR A 15 4.58 6.53 9.81
C THR A 15 5.12 5.57 8.76
N THR A 16 4.26 4.75 8.15
CA THR A 16 4.69 3.78 7.13
C THR A 16 5.24 4.48 5.88
N LEU A 17 4.56 5.50 5.39
CA LEU A 17 5.00 6.28 4.24
C LEU A 17 6.36 6.94 4.53
N PHE A 18 6.52 7.55 5.70
CA PHE A 18 7.78 8.15 6.13
C PHE A 18 8.91 7.10 6.17
N LEU A 19 8.69 5.96 6.82
CA LEU A 19 9.70 4.92 6.95
C LEU A 19 10.02 4.27 5.60
N CYS A 20 9.03 3.82 4.85
CA CYS A 20 9.23 3.06 3.63
C CYS A 20 9.71 3.94 2.46
N VAL A 21 9.09 5.11 2.25
CA VAL A 21 9.36 5.94 1.07
C VAL A 21 10.51 6.90 1.33
N PHE A 22 10.46 7.65 2.42
CA PHE A 22 11.39 8.76 2.64
C PHE A 22 12.68 8.34 3.36
N LEU A 23 12.58 7.50 4.40
CA LEU A 23 13.74 7.08 5.18
C LEU A 23 14.50 5.93 4.52
N LEU A 24 13.82 4.80 4.28
CA LEU A 24 14.43 3.58 3.76
C LEU A 24 14.52 3.54 2.23
N ARG A 25 13.77 4.41 1.54
CA ARG A 25 13.71 4.45 0.06
C ARG A 25 13.40 3.09 -0.56
N VAL A 26 12.55 2.30 0.09
CA VAL A 26 12.12 0.96 -0.34
C VAL A 26 11.70 0.91 -1.82
N PRO A 27 10.83 1.82 -2.34
CA PRO A 27 10.42 1.72 -3.74
C PRO A 27 11.59 1.93 -4.71
N HIS A 28 12.59 2.74 -4.35
CA HIS A 28 13.79 2.95 -5.16
C HIS A 28 14.62 1.68 -5.26
N ILE A 29 14.83 1.02 -4.12
CA ILE A 29 15.64 -0.20 -4.02
C ILE A 29 14.98 -1.34 -4.79
N LEU A 30 13.65 -1.51 -4.65
CA LEU A 30 12.95 -2.65 -5.24
C LEU A 30 12.72 -2.54 -6.74
N THR A 31 12.39 -1.34 -7.23
CA THR A 31 11.94 -1.16 -8.63
C THR A 31 13.01 -0.63 -9.55
N ASN A 32 14.09 -0.06 -9.00
CA ASN A 32 15.12 0.67 -9.74
C ASN A 32 14.54 1.80 -10.65
N GLN A 33 13.35 2.32 -10.33
CA GLN A 33 12.66 3.38 -11.09
C GLN A 33 12.73 4.74 -10.40
N SER A 34 13.94 5.17 -10.00
CA SER A 34 14.13 6.38 -9.19
C SER A 34 13.55 7.66 -9.80
N SER A 35 13.59 7.82 -11.13
CA SER A 35 13.02 8.99 -11.79
C SER A 35 11.50 9.08 -11.66
N LEU A 36 10.79 7.94 -11.81
CA LEU A 36 9.33 7.87 -11.63
C LEU A 36 8.93 8.11 -10.18
N ILE A 37 9.64 7.50 -9.24
CA ILE A 37 9.35 7.63 -7.81
C ILE A 37 9.58 9.07 -7.36
N ASN A 38 10.68 9.69 -7.83
CA ASN A 38 10.96 11.10 -7.56
C ASN A 38 9.85 12.00 -8.12
N GLN A 39 9.42 11.76 -9.35
CA GLN A 39 8.32 12.51 -9.96
C GLN A 39 7.03 12.39 -9.14
N TYR A 40 6.70 11.18 -8.67
CA TYR A 40 5.49 10.92 -7.91
C TYR A 40 5.53 11.52 -6.50
N TYR A 41 6.49 11.11 -5.67
CA TYR A 41 6.53 11.49 -4.25
C TYR A 41 7.15 12.86 -3.97
N TYR A 42 7.98 13.39 -4.87
CA TYR A 42 8.65 14.69 -4.65
C TYR A 42 8.14 15.76 -5.62
N GLY A 43 7.88 15.41 -6.88
CA GLY A 43 7.35 16.34 -7.89
C GLY A 43 5.85 16.61 -7.75
N HIS A 44 5.07 15.59 -7.39
CA HIS A 44 3.60 15.65 -7.32
C HIS A 44 3.07 15.16 -5.97
N PHE A 45 3.75 15.49 -4.87
CA PHE A 45 3.40 14.98 -3.55
C PHE A 45 1.96 15.34 -3.12
N THR A 46 1.46 16.52 -3.51
CA THR A 46 0.13 17.02 -3.15
C THR A 46 -1.01 16.20 -3.72
N THR A 47 -0.79 15.52 -4.86
CA THR A 47 -1.77 14.65 -5.49
C THR A 47 -1.50 13.18 -5.19
N SER A 48 -0.23 12.79 -5.11
CA SER A 48 0.21 11.41 -4.91
C SER A 48 -0.07 10.89 -3.50
N ILE A 49 0.20 11.70 -2.47
CA ILE A 49 -0.01 11.27 -1.08
C ILE A 49 -1.50 11.03 -0.77
N PRO A 50 -2.45 11.93 -1.14
CA PRO A 50 -3.86 11.66 -0.94
C PRO A 50 -4.37 10.42 -1.71
N LEU A 51 -3.84 10.20 -2.91
CA LEU A 51 -4.21 9.03 -3.71
C LEU A 51 -3.74 7.74 -3.04
N ASP A 52 -2.49 7.69 -2.58
CA ASP A 52 -1.95 6.55 -1.82
C ASP A 52 -2.72 6.34 -0.52
N TYR A 53 -3.07 7.43 0.19
CA TYR A 53 -3.88 7.36 1.40
C TYR A 53 -5.24 6.70 1.14
N VAL A 54 -5.90 7.00 0.01
CA VAL A 54 -7.17 6.36 -0.34
C VAL A 54 -6.97 4.92 -0.78
N LEU A 55 -5.95 4.63 -1.59
CA LEU A 55 -5.68 3.27 -2.06
C LEU A 55 -5.34 2.32 -0.91
N VAL A 56 -4.43 2.71 -0.02
CA VAL A 56 -4.07 1.91 1.16
C VAL A 56 -5.30 1.68 2.05
N LEU A 57 -6.17 2.68 2.22
CA LEU A 57 -7.40 2.55 2.98
C LEU A 57 -8.33 1.50 2.37
N ILE A 58 -8.53 1.52 1.05
CA ILE A 58 -9.37 0.56 0.33
C ILE A 58 -8.82 -0.86 0.49
N TYR A 59 -7.51 -1.05 0.31
CA TYR A 59 -6.86 -2.36 0.42
C TYR A 59 -7.01 -2.93 1.84
N LEU A 60 -6.79 -2.11 2.86
CA LEU A 60 -6.98 -2.52 4.25
C LEU A 60 -8.45 -2.73 4.60
N ALA A 61 -9.38 -1.93 4.07
CA ALA A 61 -10.81 -2.11 4.29
C ALA A 61 -11.27 -3.48 3.78
N ILE A 62 -10.86 -3.86 2.57
CA ILE A 62 -11.15 -5.19 1.99
C ILE A 62 -10.53 -6.28 2.87
N SER A 63 -9.24 -6.14 3.23
CA SER A 63 -8.53 -7.13 4.06
C SER A 63 -9.21 -7.33 5.41
N MET A 64 -9.56 -6.24 6.10
CA MET A 64 -10.23 -6.27 7.40
C MET A 64 -11.66 -6.83 7.30
N TRP A 65 -12.38 -6.53 6.21
CA TRP A 65 -13.68 -7.12 5.97
C TRP A 65 -13.59 -8.65 5.84
N ILE A 66 -12.62 -9.16 5.07
CA ILE A 66 -12.36 -10.61 4.95
C ILE A 66 -12.00 -11.21 6.32
N ILE A 67 -11.07 -10.58 7.06
CA ILE A 67 -10.67 -11.03 8.40
C ILE A 67 -11.87 -11.13 9.35
N LYS A 68 -12.77 -10.12 9.31
CA LYS A 68 -13.97 -10.08 10.15
C LYS A 68 -14.97 -11.17 9.76
N MET A 69 -15.22 -11.35 8.46
CA MET A 69 -16.17 -12.35 7.96
C MET A 69 -15.71 -13.79 8.24
N ALA A 70 -14.40 -14.05 8.16
CA ALA A 70 -13.82 -15.35 8.45
C ALA A 70 -13.44 -15.54 9.94
N GLU A 71 -13.80 -14.60 10.81
CA GLU A 71 -13.53 -14.62 12.26
C GLU A 71 -12.07 -14.94 12.64
N ILE A 72 -11.12 -14.41 11.86
CA ILE A 72 -9.71 -14.77 11.99
C ILE A 72 -9.07 -14.08 13.21
N LYS A 73 -8.73 -14.90 14.21
CA LYS A 73 -8.15 -14.42 15.48
C LYS A 73 -6.62 -14.35 15.47
N ARG A 74 -5.94 -15.32 14.83
CA ARG A 74 -4.47 -15.42 14.85
C ARG A 74 -3.81 -14.35 13.97
N GLN A 75 -2.86 -13.61 14.53
CA GLN A 75 -2.18 -12.50 13.84
C GLN A 75 -1.52 -12.91 12.53
N LEU A 76 -0.87 -14.09 12.49
CA LEU A 76 -0.21 -14.60 11.29
C LEU A 76 -1.19 -14.74 10.11
N TYR A 77 -2.40 -15.23 10.36
CA TYR A 77 -3.41 -15.38 9.32
C TYR A 77 -4.00 -14.04 8.88
N LYS A 78 -4.12 -13.07 9.80
CA LYS A 78 -4.53 -11.71 9.43
C LYS A 78 -3.51 -11.07 8.48
N ILE A 79 -2.21 -11.19 8.78
CA ILE A 79 -1.13 -10.73 7.90
C ILE A 79 -1.20 -11.46 6.55
N GLY A 80 -1.41 -12.79 6.56
CA GLY A 80 -1.60 -13.57 5.33
C GLY A 80 -2.74 -13.06 4.45
N ILE A 81 -3.87 -12.65 5.06
CA ILE A 81 -5.00 -12.05 4.32
C ILE A 81 -4.63 -10.69 3.74
N VAL A 82 -3.92 -9.84 4.47
CA VAL A 82 -3.44 -8.53 3.96
C VAL A 82 -2.51 -8.73 2.77
N ILE A 83 -1.57 -9.66 2.87
CA ILE A 83 -0.66 -10.02 1.77
C ILE A 83 -1.47 -10.52 0.56
N GLY A 84 -2.35 -11.50 0.78
CA GLY A 84 -3.16 -12.09 -0.29
C GLY A 84 -4.05 -11.05 -0.99
N THR A 85 -4.72 -10.20 -0.22
CA THR A 85 -5.56 -9.11 -0.76
C THR A 85 -4.73 -8.14 -1.59
N THR A 86 -3.56 -7.75 -1.09
CA THR A 86 -2.66 -6.83 -1.80
C THR A 86 -2.12 -7.45 -3.09
N CYS A 87 -1.68 -8.72 -3.04
CA CYS A 87 -1.26 -9.47 -4.22
C CYS A 87 -2.37 -9.56 -5.28
N CYS A 88 -3.62 -9.81 -4.87
CA CYS A 88 -4.76 -9.87 -5.79
C CYS A 88 -5.05 -8.50 -6.41
N LEU A 89 -5.10 -7.43 -5.61
CA LEU A 89 -5.46 -6.09 -6.08
C LEU A 89 -4.33 -5.48 -6.93
N THR A 90 -3.11 -5.39 -6.40
CA THR A 90 -1.95 -4.87 -7.16
C THR A 90 -1.62 -5.75 -8.35
N GLY A 91 -1.74 -7.08 -8.20
CA GLY A 91 -1.58 -8.02 -9.31
C GLY A 91 -2.61 -7.80 -10.41
N GLY A 92 -3.87 -7.55 -10.04
CA GLY A 92 -4.93 -7.16 -10.97
C GLY A 92 -4.61 -5.88 -11.73
N PHE A 93 -4.17 -4.82 -11.04
CA PHE A 93 -3.72 -3.58 -11.68
C PHE A 93 -2.52 -3.82 -12.61
N CYS A 94 -1.51 -4.55 -12.14
CA CYS A 94 -0.32 -4.86 -12.94
C CYS A 94 -0.68 -5.62 -14.22
N TYR A 95 -1.53 -6.63 -14.13
CA TYR A 95 -2.05 -7.37 -15.28
C TYR A 95 -2.83 -6.45 -16.23
N TYR A 96 -3.78 -5.68 -15.71
CA TYR A 96 -4.61 -4.77 -16.50
C TYR A 96 -3.80 -3.74 -17.28
N TYR A 97 -2.87 -3.05 -16.61
CA TYR A 97 -2.09 -2.00 -17.25
C TYR A 97 -1.10 -2.57 -18.27
N ARG A 98 -0.44 -3.70 -17.99
CA ARG A 98 0.56 -4.29 -18.91
C ARG A 98 -0.02 -4.90 -20.17
N GLN A 99 -1.33 -5.18 -20.21
CA GLN A 99 -2.00 -5.61 -21.45
C GLN A 99 -2.35 -4.46 -22.39
N ARG A 100 -2.28 -3.22 -21.92
CA ARG A 100 -2.62 -2.03 -22.70
C ARG A 100 -1.34 -1.29 -23.08
N PRO A 101 -1.33 -0.54 -24.21
CA PRO A 101 -0.19 0.31 -24.52
C PRO A 101 0.05 1.31 -23.38
N MET A 102 1.33 1.52 -23.06
CA MET A 102 1.73 2.44 -21.99
C MET A 102 1.21 3.86 -22.28
N SER A 103 0.46 4.42 -21.33
CA SER A 103 -0.11 5.76 -21.41
C SER A 103 0.75 6.79 -20.66
N THR A 104 0.34 8.05 -20.68
CA THR A 104 1.01 9.14 -19.96
C THR A 104 0.76 9.11 -18.45
N GLU A 105 -0.26 8.37 -18.00
CA GLU A 105 -0.66 8.26 -16.60
C GLU A 105 0.42 7.59 -15.74
N PHE A 106 0.52 8.01 -14.48
CA PHE A 106 1.51 7.48 -13.54
C PHE A 106 1.37 5.96 -13.36
N PHE A 107 0.17 5.46 -13.03
CA PHE A 107 -0.01 4.03 -12.79
C PHE A 107 0.34 3.18 -14.02
N SER A 108 -0.02 3.63 -15.22
CA SER A 108 0.37 2.94 -16.45
C SER A 108 1.89 2.84 -16.55
N LYS A 109 2.62 3.95 -16.38
CA LYS A 109 4.10 3.95 -16.39
C LYS A 109 4.69 3.10 -15.26
N TRP A 110 4.09 3.19 -14.07
CA TRP A 110 4.52 2.47 -12.87
C TRP A 110 4.47 0.97 -13.11
N PHE A 111 3.31 0.43 -13.49
CA PHE A 111 3.13 -1.01 -13.71
C PHE A 111 3.90 -1.54 -14.92
N HIS A 112 4.11 -0.71 -15.96
CA HIS A 112 4.94 -1.10 -17.11
C HIS A 112 6.43 -1.18 -16.77
N LYS A 113 6.96 -0.19 -16.03
CA LYS A 113 8.40 -0.08 -15.78
C LYS A 113 8.86 -0.86 -14.54
N ALA A 114 8.10 -0.79 -13.44
CA ALA A 114 8.42 -1.51 -12.21
C ALA A 114 7.93 -2.97 -12.25
N GLY A 115 6.95 -3.29 -13.10
CA GLY A 115 6.48 -4.66 -13.31
C GLY A 115 5.88 -5.28 -12.04
N TYR A 116 6.24 -6.53 -11.75
CA TYR A 116 5.72 -7.24 -10.58
C TYR A 116 6.40 -6.84 -9.26
N MET A 117 7.52 -6.09 -9.30
CA MET A 117 8.14 -5.56 -8.07
C MET A 117 7.24 -4.56 -7.35
N THR A 118 6.26 -3.97 -8.05
CA THR A 118 5.22 -3.13 -7.42
C THR A 118 4.39 -3.91 -6.41
N ILE A 119 4.13 -5.20 -6.65
CA ILE A 119 3.38 -6.05 -5.72
C ILE A 119 4.17 -6.22 -4.41
N VAL A 120 5.47 -6.48 -4.51
CA VAL A 120 6.33 -6.66 -3.34
C VAL A 120 6.38 -5.36 -2.51
N TYR A 121 6.53 -4.22 -3.19
CA TYR A 121 6.48 -2.92 -2.53
C TYR A 121 5.15 -2.66 -1.81
N ASP A 122 4.02 -2.85 -2.50
CA ASP A 122 2.70 -2.64 -1.91
C ASP A 122 2.46 -3.59 -0.74
N VAL A 123 2.91 -4.85 -0.82
CA VAL A 123 2.83 -5.80 0.30
C VAL A 123 3.56 -5.28 1.53
N ILE A 124 4.78 -4.75 1.37
CA ILE A 124 5.54 -4.18 2.49
C ILE A 124 4.78 -2.99 3.09
N LEU A 125 4.31 -2.07 2.24
CA LEU A 125 3.58 -0.88 2.66
C LEU A 125 2.31 -1.25 3.43
N LEU A 126 1.51 -2.19 2.91
CA LEU A 126 0.24 -2.57 3.49
C LEU A 126 0.40 -3.38 4.78
N VAL A 127 1.35 -4.32 4.83
CA VAL A 127 1.64 -5.12 6.03
C VAL A 127 2.20 -4.24 7.14
N MET A 128 3.11 -3.31 6.83
CA MET A 128 3.65 -2.39 7.84
C MET A 128 2.54 -1.48 8.37
N THR A 129 1.73 -0.88 7.48
CA THR A 129 0.60 -0.03 7.88
C THR A 129 -0.38 -0.80 8.78
N TYR A 130 -0.76 -2.02 8.37
CA TYR A 130 -1.66 -2.87 9.14
C TYR A 130 -1.10 -3.23 10.52
N THR A 131 0.19 -3.56 10.60
CA THR A 131 0.84 -3.94 11.86
C THR A 131 0.86 -2.78 12.84
N ILE A 132 1.14 -1.55 12.37
CA ILE A 132 1.09 -0.35 13.21
C ILE A 132 -0.35 -0.08 13.69
N ILE A 133 -1.36 -0.26 12.83
CA ILE A 133 -2.76 -0.13 13.23
C ILE A 133 -3.11 -1.12 14.35
N GLU A 134 -2.78 -2.39 14.21
CA GLU A 134 -3.06 -3.40 15.26
C GLU A 134 -2.30 -3.07 16.56
N TYR A 135 -1.04 -2.60 16.46
CA TYR A 135 -0.28 -2.14 17.63
C TYR A 135 -0.96 -0.97 18.35
N LEU A 136 -1.44 0.03 17.62
CA LEU A 136 -2.14 1.19 18.17
C LEU A 136 -3.52 0.84 18.74
N LYS A 137 -4.16 -0.24 18.27
CA LYS A 137 -5.42 -0.74 18.84
C LYS A 137 -5.22 -1.50 20.14
N ASN A 138 -4.14 -2.29 20.26
CA ASN A 138 -3.88 -3.11 21.44
C ASN A 138 -3.31 -2.34 22.63
N ASN A 139 -2.79 -1.13 22.41
CA ASN A 139 -2.27 -0.24 23.46
C ASN A 139 -3.28 0.83 23.92
N LYS A 140 -4.57 0.63 23.63
CA LYS A 140 -5.68 1.39 24.22
C LYS A 140 -6.34 0.54 25.30
#